data_AF-A0A1F5V5B5-F1
#
_entry.id   AF-A0A1F5V5B5-F1
#
_cell.length_a   1.000
_cell.length_b   1.000
_cell.length_c   1.000
_cell.angle_alpha   90.00
_cell.angle_beta   90.00
_cell.angle_gamma   90.00
#
_symmetry.space_group_name_H-M   'P 1'
#
loop_
_entity.id
_entity.type
_entity.pdbx_description
1 polymer ?
#
loop_
_entity_poly.entity_id
_entity_poly.type
_entity_poly.pdbx_seq_one_letter_code
_entity_poly.pdbx_strand_id
1 'polypeptide(L)'
;MKHKQPVPTWLEKSLLPDGKRMSFASIIHFASAFNTDEKCLKYLVNLKWGAKGWQCPKCNNKEYSFISTRYLIKCKRCHYQCSFIADTIMRKTRKPLQLWFYAIWDISTRKQGISAMELKRQLGLKSYQTAWTWLQKIRMVMVEANRGKLKREVEVDETYMFTGKKKKKGRGLKGTTKTLIVCAVECVPGRKEGYAASGRTRMRVINSANAENLETFVNDHVENGATVHTDGWKGYLGLSSIGFHHIPHFPQTPKDQLLELPRVHRLFGNLKSWMKHTHKYVSRKHAQNYLNEFIFRFDARRDPLGAFNYVLYNAVLVKPRIYSKFVRKGKLRYVNPLSYEAERRKMMRGIKI
;
A
#
# COMPACT_ATOMS: atom_id res chain seq x y z
N MET A 1 20.01 -24.11 9.99
CA MET A 1 18.57 -23.76 9.84
C MET A 1 18.44 -22.63 8.83
N LYS A 2 17.63 -22.77 7.76
CA LYS A 2 17.48 -21.69 6.75
C LYS A 2 16.81 -20.48 7.42
N HIS A 3 17.55 -19.39 7.63
CA HIS A 3 16.99 -18.11 8.09
C HIS A 3 15.93 -17.60 7.10
N LYS A 4 14.67 -17.98 7.32
CA LYS A 4 13.53 -17.38 6.61
C LYS A 4 13.39 -15.97 7.15
N GLN A 5 13.69 -14.98 6.31
CA GLN A 5 13.43 -13.58 6.64
C GLN A 5 11.96 -13.38 7.02
N PRO A 6 11.67 -12.55 8.03
CA PRO A 6 10.32 -12.39 8.55
C PRO A 6 9.38 -11.96 7.42
N VAL A 7 8.36 -12.77 7.20
CA VAL A 7 7.22 -12.40 6.38
C VAL A 7 6.47 -11.30 7.15
N PRO A 8 6.06 -10.19 6.52
CA PRO A 8 5.25 -9.20 7.22
C PRO A 8 4.05 -9.87 7.90
N THR A 9 3.82 -9.59 9.19
CA THR A 9 2.82 -10.27 10.03
C THR A 9 1.38 -10.18 9.48
N TRP A 10 1.08 -9.22 8.60
CA TRP A 10 -0.20 -9.13 7.90
C TRP A 10 -0.34 -10.07 6.70
N LEU A 11 0.78 -10.50 6.13
CA LEU A 11 0.83 -11.48 5.04
C LEU A 11 0.64 -12.89 5.60
N GLU A 12 1.02 -13.13 6.86
CA GLU A 12 0.65 -14.33 7.62
C GLU A 12 -0.87 -14.39 7.90
N LYS A 13 -1.55 -13.24 7.96
CA LYS A 13 -3.01 -13.12 8.09
C LYS A 13 -3.76 -13.17 6.76
N SER A 14 -3.08 -13.41 5.64
CA SER A 14 -3.69 -13.56 4.30
C SER A 14 -4.28 -14.94 4.03
N LEU A 15 -4.42 -15.76 5.09
CA LEU A 15 -5.13 -17.02 5.06
C LEU A 15 -6.60 -16.77 4.71
N LEU A 16 -7.14 -17.64 3.87
CA LEU A 16 -8.57 -17.79 3.69
C LEU A 16 -9.24 -18.07 5.06
N PRO A 17 -10.55 -17.84 5.22
CA PRO A 17 -11.26 -18.09 6.49
C PRO A 17 -11.10 -19.52 7.06
N ASP A 18 -10.66 -20.47 6.25
CA ASP A 18 -10.35 -21.87 6.61
C ASP A 18 -8.87 -22.12 6.98
N GLY A 19 -8.05 -21.07 7.10
CA GLY A 19 -6.63 -21.18 7.42
C GLY A 19 -5.74 -21.59 6.25
N LYS A 20 -6.27 -21.73 5.02
CA LYS A 20 -5.47 -22.10 3.84
C LYS A 20 -4.89 -20.88 3.13
N ARG A 21 -3.70 -21.04 2.55
CA ARG A 21 -3.16 -20.06 1.59
C ARG A 21 -3.83 -20.27 0.26
N MET A 22 -4.35 -19.19 -0.31
CA MET A 22 -4.84 -19.21 -1.67
C MET A 22 -3.64 -19.33 -2.62
N SER A 23 -3.50 -20.47 -3.29
CA SER A 23 -2.49 -20.70 -4.31
C SER A 23 -3.15 -20.67 -5.68
N PHE A 24 -2.85 -19.65 -6.47
CA PHE A 24 -3.06 -19.70 -7.90
C PHE A 24 -1.74 -20.08 -8.56
N ALA A 25 -1.69 -21.22 -9.22
CA ALA A 25 -0.49 -21.65 -9.93
C ALA A 25 -0.16 -20.70 -11.11
N SER A 26 -1.17 -20.01 -11.67
CA SER A 26 -1.00 -19.04 -12.77
C SER A 26 -2.18 -18.08 -12.91
N ILE A 27 -2.06 -17.09 -13.80
CA ILE A 27 -3.15 -16.19 -14.19
C ILE A 27 -4.36 -16.94 -14.79
N ILE A 28 -4.14 -18.09 -15.45
CA ILE A 28 -5.22 -18.90 -16.04
C ILE A 28 -6.09 -19.51 -14.94
N HIS A 29 -5.46 -20.05 -13.88
CA HIS A 29 -6.19 -20.57 -12.72
C HIS A 29 -6.99 -19.45 -12.02
N PHE A 30 -6.38 -18.28 -11.89
CA PHE A 30 -7.06 -17.09 -11.35
C PHE A 30 -8.30 -16.72 -12.20
N ALA A 31 -8.14 -16.67 -13.52
CA ALA A 31 -9.21 -16.32 -14.44
C ALA A 31 -10.38 -17.30 -14.36
N SER A 32 -10.09 -18.60 -14.26
CA SER A 32 -11.11 -19.65 -14.09
C SER A 32 -11.84 -19.55 -12.75
N ALA A 33 -11.10 -19.28 -11.66
CA ALA A 33 -11.67 -19.14 -10.32
C ALA A 33 -12.57 -17.91 -10.18
N PHE A 34 -12.26 -16.82 -10.89
CA PHE A 34 -13.01 -15.56 -10.84
C PHE A 34 -13.62 -15.18 -12.18
N ASN A 35 -14.23 -16.17 -12.85
CA ASN A 35 -14.85 -16.01 -14.16
C ASN A 35 -16.32 -15.52 -14.13
N THR A 36 -16.91 -15.24 -12.97
CA THR A 36 -18.26 -14.64 -12.82
C THR A 36 -18.30 -13.63 -11.67
N ASP A 37 -19.14 -12.61 -11.78
CA ASP A 37 -19.38 -11.65 -10.69
C ASP A 37 -19.95 -12.32 -9.44
N GLU A 38 -20.70 -13.42 -9.60
CA GLU A 38 -21.20 -14.22 -8.49
C GLU A 38 -20.07 -14.88 -7.70
N LYS A 39 -19.08 -15.49 -8.38
CA LYS A 39 -17.89 -16.06 -7.71
C LYS A 39 -17.09 -14.99 -7.00
N CYS A 40 -16.87 -13.83 -7.63
CA CYS A 40 -16.21 -12.69 -7.00
C CYS A 40 -16.97 -12.22 -5.75
N LEU A 41 -18.30 -12.05 -5.84
CA LEU A 41 -19.11 -11.56 -4.74
C LEU A 41 -19.12 -12.55 -3.55
N LYS A 42 -19.30 -13.84 -3.82
CA LYS A 42 -19.20 -14.91 -2.80
C LYS A 42 -17.85 -14.84 -2.08
N TYR A 43 -16.76 -14.67 -2.83
CA TYR A 43 -15.42 -14.54 -2.26
C TYR A 43 -15.27 -13.30 -1.37
N LEU A 44 -15.71 -12.13 -1.84
CA LEU A 44 -15.63 -10.89 -1.05
C LEU A 44 -16.46 -10.96 0.23
N VAL A 45 -17.59 -11.65 0.20
CA VAL A 45 -18.48 -11.87 1.35
C VAL A 45 -17.79 -12.72 2.42
N ASN A 46 -17.17 -13.82 2.00
CA ASN A 46 -16.38 -14.67 2.88
C ASN A 46 -15.20 -13.89 3.48
N LEU A 47 -14.54 -13.02 2.71
CA LEU A 47 -13.49 -12.14 3.25
C LEU A 47 -14.01 -11.13 4.28
N LYS A 48 -15.20 -10.55 4.04
CA LYS A 48 -15.74 -9.47 4.87
C LYS A 48 -16.22 -9.96 6.23
N TRP A 49 -16.90 -11.10 6.28
CA TRP A 49 -17.52 -11.61 7.51
C TRP A 49 -16.83 -12.85 8.09
N GLY A 50 -15.99 -13.53 7.32
CA GLY A 50 -15.26 -14.71 7.76
C GLY A 50 -16.17 -15.75 8.41
N ALA A 51 -15.68 -16.38 9.47
CA ALA A 51 -16.42 -17.39 10.23
C ALA A 51 -17.68 -16.85 10.94
N LYS A 52 -17.78 -15.53 11.20
CA LYS A 52 -18.98 -14.94 11.83
C LYS A 52 -20.20 -15.00 10.91
N GLY A 53 -19.96 -15.03 9.58
CA GLY A 53 -21.00 -15.00 8.58
C GLY A 53 -21.76 -13.68 8.53
N TRP A 54 -22.61 -13.53 7.53
CA TRP A 54 -23.53 -12.39 7.46
C TRP A 54 -24.64 -12.53 8.50
N GLN A 55 -25.02 -11.41 9.12
CA GLN A 55 -26.21 -11.33 9.97
C GLN A 55 -27.06 -10.15 9.50
N CYS A 56 -28.37 -10.40 9.35
CA CYS A 56 -29.28 -9.36 8.92
C CYS A 56 -29.36 -8.24 9.97
N PRO A 57 -29.13 -6.97 9.62
CA PRO A 57 -29.20 -5.87 10.58
C PRO A 57 -30.63 -5.55 11.04
N LYS A 58 -31.65 -6.21 10.47
CA LYS A 58 -33.07 -6.00 10.82
C LYS A 58 -33.65 -7.12 11.68
N CYS A 59 -33.28 -8.38 11.42
CA CYS A 59 -33.88 -9.54 12.09
C CYS A 59 -32.88 -10.59 12.57
N ASN A 60 -31.58 -10.28 12.50
CA ASN A 60 -30.46 -11.15 12.89
C ASN A 60 -30.38 -12.51 12.17
N ASN A 61 -31.20 -12.74 11.14
CA ASN A 61 -31.16 -13.97 10.36
C ASN A 61 -29.81 -14.13 9.65
N LYS A 62 -29.28 -15.36 9.63
CA LYS A 62 -28.00 -15.68 8.97
C LYS A 62 -28.17 -16.09 7.50
N GLU A 63 -29.37 -16.47 7.11
CA GLU A 63 -29.63 -16.86 5.72
C GLU A 63 -29.93 -15.66 4.82
N TYR A 64 -29.28 -15.68 3.66
CA TYR A 64 -29.40 -14.66 2.63
C TYR A 64 -29.35 -15.25 1.22
N SER A 65 -29.77 -14.45 0.25
CA SER A 65 -29.55 -14.68 -1.18
C SER A 65 -28.87 -13.48 -1.82
N PHE A 66 -28.15 -13.73 -2.92
CA PHE A 66 -27.50 -12.69 -3.69
C PHE A 66 -28.36 -12.22 -4.84
N ILE A 67 -28.39 -10.91 -5.04
CA ILE A 67 -28.84 -10.30 -6.29
C ILE A 67 -27.57 -9.78 -6.98
N SER A 68 -26.88 -10.67 -7.69
CA SER A 68 -25.57 -10.44 -8.29
C SER A 68 -25.56 -9.24 -9.24
N THR A 69 -26.61 -9.07 -10.05
CA THR A 69 -26.78 -7.96 -11.00
C THR A 69 -26.76 -6.57 -10.35
N ARG A 70 -27.10 -6.47 -9.07
CA ARG A 70 -27.14 -5.21 -8.30
C ARG A 70 -26.16 -5.21 -7.11
N TYR A 71 -25.37 -6.27 -6.95
CA TYR A 71 -24.49 -6.50 -5.81
C TYR A 71 -25.20 -6.33 -4.45
N LEU A 72 -26.45 -6.81 -4.36
CA LEU A 72 -27.25 -6.75 -3.14
C LEU A 72 -27.25 -8.10 -2.43
N ILE A 73 -27.36 -8.02 -1.12
CA ILE A 73 -27.63 -9.16 -0.24
C ILE A 73 -29.04 -8.98 0.28
N LYS A 74 -29.88 -10.00 0.07
CA LYS A 74 -31.27 -10.05 0.50
C LYS A 74 -31.42 -11.05 1.64
N CYS A 75 -31.97 -10.62 2.76
CA CYS A 75 -32.36 -11.52 3.84
C CYS A 75 -33.43 -12.51 3.35
N LYS A 76 -33.29 -13.81 3.62
CA LYS A 76 -34.35 -14.76 3.29
C LYS A 76 -35.60 -14.61 4.18
N ARG A 77 -35.42 -14.20 5.45
CA ARG A 77 -36.51 -14.06 6.43
C ARG A 77 -37.32 -12.76 6.28
N CYS A 78 -36.68 -11.59 6.39
CA CYS A 78 -37.37 -10.29 6.38
C CYS A 78 -37.29 -9.55 5.04
N HIS A 79 -36.67 -10.16 4.02
CA HIS A 79 -36.45 -9.57 2.69
C HIS A 79 -35.68 -8.24 2.63
N TYR A 80 -35.13 -7.78 3.77
CA TYR A 80 -34.26 -6.61 3.82
C TYR A 80 -33.09 -6.75 2.84
N GLN A 81 -32.83 -5.69 2.07
CA GLN A 81 -31.76 -5.62 1.09
C GLN A 81 -30.70 -4.60 1.51
N CYS A 82 -29.44 -4.98 1.41
CA CYS A 82 -28.32 -4.05 1.54
C CYS A 82 -27.31 -4.26 0.41
N SER A 83 -26.69 -3.17 -0.05
CA SER A 83 -25.63 -3.24 -1.05
C SER A 83 -24.32 -3.66 -0.41
N PHE A 84 -23.74 -4.76 -0.90
CA PHE A 84 -22.48 -5.29 -0.39
C PHE A 84 -21.32 -4.30 -0.59
N ILE A 85 -21.32 -3.62 -1.74
CA ILE A 85 -20.27 -2.70 -2.16
C ILE A 85 -20.42 -1.27 -1.60
N ALA A 86 -21.50 -0.97 -0.86
CA ALA A 86 -21.78 0.39 -0.40
C ALA A 86 -20.64 0.99 0.44
N ASP A 87 -19.96 0.16 1.22
CA ASP A 87 -18.88 0.56 2.13
C ASP A 87 -17.53 -0.06 1.76
N THR A 88 -17.31 -0.32 0.46
CA THR A 88 -16.06 -0.88 -0.07
C THR A 88 -15.47 0.03 -1.13
N ILE A 89 -14.21 -0.19 -1.54
CA ILE A 89 -13.59 0.64 -2.58
C ILE A 89 -14.33 0.57 -3.94
N MET A 90 -15.11 -0.49 -4.12
CA MET A 90 -15.95 -0.75 -5.29
C MET A 90 -17.30 0.00 -5.24
N ARG A 91 -17.53 0.84 -4.22
CA ARG A 91 -18.74 1.67 -4.10
C ARG A 91 -19.07 2.39 -5.41
N LYS A 92 -20.34 2.27 -5.83
CA LYS A 92 -20.90 2.83 -7.08
C LYS A 92 -20.19 2.34 -8.35
N THR A 93 -19.56 1.16 -8.33
CA THR A 93 -19.06 0.54 -9.57
C THR A 93 -20.24 0.22 -10.49
N ARG A 94 -20.08 0.55 -11.77
CA ARG A 94 -20.95 0.10 -12.88
C ARG A 94 -20.23 -0.94 -13.77
N LYS A 95 -19.08 -1.42 -13.31
CA LYS A 95 -18.25 -2.41 -14.00
C LYS A 95 -18.29 -3.72 -13.23
N PRO A 96 -18.21 -4.86 -13.94
CA PRO A 96 -18.14 -6.18 -13.31
C PRO A 96 -17.07 -6.24 -12.21
N LEU A 97 -17.37 -6.96 -11.13
CA LEU A 97 -16.43 -7.21 -10.03
C LEU A 97 -15.21 -7.99 -10.51
N GLN A 98 -15.36 -8.85 -11.51
CA GLN A 98 -14.23 -9.53 -12.16
C GLN A 98 -13.12 -8.54 -12.56
N LEU A 99 -13.48 -7.41 -13.16
CA LEU A 99 -12.49 -6.42 -13.61
C LEU A 99 -11.75 -5.79 -12.43
N TRP A 100 -12.40 -5.63 -11.27
CA TRP A 100 -11.73 -5.19 -10.05
C TRP A 100 -10.73 -6.24 -9.53
N PHE A 101 -11.10 -7.52 -9.61
CA PHE A 101 -10.22 -8.62 -9.26
C PHE A 101 -8.97 -8.65 -10.16
N TYR A 102 -9.14 -8.55 -11.49
CA TYR A 102 -8.00 -8.44 -12.40
C TYR A 102 -7.15 -7.19 -12.14
N ALA A 103 -7.78 -6.04 -11.87
CA ALA A 103 -7.04 -4.82 -11.55
C ALA A 103 -6.18 -4.96 -10.29
N ILE A 104 -6.73 -5.59 -9.24
CA ILE A 104 -6.04 -5.84 -7.98
C ILE A 104 -4.95 -6.91 -8.16
N TRP A 105 -5.21 -7.93 -8.98
CA TRP A 105 -4.21 -8.92 -9.36
C TRP A 105 -3.01 -8.27 -10.05
N ASP A 106 -3.24 -7.48 -11.09
CA ASP A 106 -2.16 -6.89 -11.89
C ASP A 106 -1.27 -5.95 -11.09
N ILE A 107 -1.87 -5.07 -10.29
CA ILE A 107 -1.09 -4.12 -9.48
C ILE A 107 -0.33 -4.83 -8.34
N SER A 108 -0.89 -5.90 -7.75
CA SER A 108 -0.29 -6.57 -6.60
C SER A 108 0.79 -7.58 -7.00
N THR A 109 0.60 -8.27 -8.12
CA THR A 109 1.47 -9.40 -8.51
C THR A 109 2.62 -9.02 -9.43
N ARG A 110 2.50 -7.93 -10.20
CA ARG A 110 3.54 -7.51 -11.14
C ARG A 110 4.71 -6.83 -10.43
N LYS A 111 5.93 -7.22 -10.81
CA LYS A 111 7.19 -6.63 -10.30
C LYS A 111 7.32 -5.13 -10.54
N GLN A 112 6.72 -4.60 -11.61
CA GLN A 112 6.66 -3.16 -11.90
C GLN A 112 5.25 -2.55 -11.75
N GLY A 113 4.26 -3.33 -11.33
CA GLY A 113 2.88 -2.86 -11.20
C GLY A 113 2.30 -2.56 -12.57
N ILE A 114 1.40 -1.59 -12.63
CA ILE A 114 0.69 -1.27 -13.88
C ILE A 114 0.36 0.22 -13.99
N SER A 115 0.57 0.77 -15.18
CA SER A 115 0.17 2.14 -15.49
C SER A 115 -1.35 2.22 -15.69
N ALA A 116 -1.95 3.39 -15.49
CA ALA A 116 -3.39 3.57 -15.74
C ALA A 116 -3.78 3.35 -17.22
N MET A 117 -2.88 3.70 -18.15
CA MET A 117 -3.09 3.44 -19.58
C MET A 117 -3.04 1.94 -19.89
N GLU A 118 -2.10 1.23 -19.29
CA GLU A 118 -1.96 -0.21 -19.50
C GLU A 118 -3.12 -0.97 -18.85
N LEU A 119 -3.52 -0.61 -17.62
CA LEU A 119 -4.71 -1.18 -16.98
C LEU A 119 -5.97 -0.93 -17.83
N LYS A 120 -6.12 0.27 -18.37
CA LYS A 120 -7.23 0.61 -19.28
C LYS A 120 -7.26 -0.35 -20.48
N ARG A 121 -6.11 -0.54 -21.13
CA ARG A 121 -5.96 -1.38 -22.32
C ARG A 121 -6.27 -2.84 -21.99
N GLN A 122 -5.66 -3.38 -20.93
CA GLN A 122 -5.81 -4.80 -20.56
C GLN A 122 -7.23 -5.16 -20.13
N LEU A 123 -7.91 -4.27 -19.42
CA LEU A 123 -9.28 -4.52 -18.95
C LEU A 123 -10.37 -3.99 -19.90
N GLY A 124 -10.02 -3.50 -21.08
CA GLY A 124 -10.98 -2.94 -22.04
C GLY A 124 -11.78 -1.75 -21.46
N LEU A 125 -11.21 -0.98 -20.53
CA LEU A 125 -11.90 0.16 -19.94
C LEU A 125 -11.99 1.30 -20.95
N LYS A 126 -13.17 1.90 -21.11
CA LYS A 126 -13.37 3.02 -22.06
C LYS A 126 -12.63 4.30 -21.65
N SER A 127 -12.36 4.50 -20.36
CA SER A 127 -11.83 5.76 -19.81
C SER A 127 -10.54 5.56 -19.03
N TYR A 128 -9.54 6.40 -19.33
CA TYR A 128 -8.32 6.52 -18.53
C TYR A 128 -8.63 6.93 -17.09
N GLN A 129 -9.56 7.86 -16.90
CA GLN A 129 -9.95 8.38 -15.59
C GLN A 129 -10.52 7.26 -14.71
N THR A 130 -11.29 6.33 -15.29
CA THR A 130 -11.76 5.13 -14.58
C THR A 130 -10.59 4.28 -14.10
N ALA A 131 -9.67 3.90 -14.99
CA ALA A 131 -8.51 3.09 -14.64
C ALA A 131 -7.62 3.78 -13.60
N TRP A 132 -7.34 5.06 -13.77
CA TRP A 132 -6.55 5.84 -12.81
C TRP A 132 -7.23 5.94 -11.45
N THR A 133 -8.54 6.18 -11.41
CA THR A 133 -9.33 6.24 -10.16
C THR A 133 -9.32 4.89 -9.43
N TRP A 134 -9.44 3.80 -10.17
CA TRP A 134 -9.35 2.45 -9.61
C TRP A 134 -7.99 2.22 -8.97
N LEU A 135 -6.91 2.53 -9.68
CA LEU A 135 -5.57 2.42 -9.12
C LEU A 135 -5.38 3.31 -7.88
N GLN A 136 -5.90 4.55 -7.87
CA GLN A 136 -5.84 5.39 -6.66
C GLN A 136 -6.59 4.77 -5.48
N LYS A 137 -7.78 4.23 -5.71
CA LYS A 137 -8.55 3.53 -4.67
C LYS A 137 -7.83 2.28 -4.15
N ILE A 138 -7.23 1.50 -5.04
CA ILE A 138 -6.47 0.30 -4.67
C ILE A 138 -5.22 0.68 -3.86
N ARG A 139 -4.48 1.72 -4.26
CA ARG A 139 -3.32 2.23 -3.51
C ARG A 139 -3.65 2.64 -2.08
N MET A 140 -4.85 3.15 -1.84
CA MET A 140 -5.27 3.53 -0.48
C MET A 140 -5.39 2.32 0.45
N VAL A 141 -5.76 1.15 -0.06
CA VAL A 141 -5.93 -0.08 0.72
C VAL A 141 -4.68 -0.97 0.75
N MET A 142 -3.65 -0.61 -0.01
CA MET A 142 -2.30 -1.21 0.08
C MET A 142 -1.50 -0.69 1.27
N VAL A 143 -2.03 0.31 1.97
CA VAL A 143 -1.44 0.80 3.21
C VAL A 143 -1.97 -0.04 4.35
N GLU A 144 -1.06 -0.62 5.14
CA GLU A 144 -1.47 -1.30 6.37
C GLU A 144 -1.53 -0.27 7.51
N ALA A 145 -2.68 -0.23 8.17
CA ALA A 145 -2.92 0.67 9.31
C ALA A 145 -2.17 0.23 10.58
N ASN A 146 -1.84 -1.06 10.73
CA ASN A 146 -1.16 -1.61 11.91
C ASN A 146 0.24 -2.17 11.58
N ARG A 147 0.99 -1.44 10.76
CA ARG A 147 2.38 -1.79 10.44
C ARG A 147 3.22 -1.75 11.71
N GLY A 148 3.76 -2.89 12.12
CA GLY A 148 4.78 -2.90 13.15
C GLY A 148 5.96 -1.99 12.78
N LYS A 149 6.58 -1.39 13.79
CA LYS A 149 7.79 -0.59 13.61
C LYS A 149 8.94 -1.46 13.07
N LEU A 150 9.84 -0.81 12.33
CA LEU A 150 11.11 -1.37 11.89
C LEU A 150 12.00 -1.58 13.11
N LYS A 151 12.77 -2.67 13.13
CA LYS A 151 13.48 -3.12 14.34
C LYS A 151 14.96 -3.35 14.06
N ARG A 152 15.74 -3.39 15.14
CA ARG A 152 17.17 -3.76 15.15
C ARG A 152 17.98 -2.77 14.33
N GLU A 153 18.39 -3.14 13.12
CA GLU A 153 19.27 -2.37 12.26
C GLU A 153 18.45 -1.73 11.13
N VAL A 154 18.52 -0.40 10.99
CA VAL A 154 17.74 0.35 10.00
C VAL A 154 18.60 1.40 9.29
N GLU A 155 18.65 1.36 7.96
CA GLU A 155 19.20 2.45 7.14
C GLU A 155 18.12 3.50 6.88
N VAL A 156 18.44 4.78 7.07
CA VAL A 156 17.56 5.93 6.81
C VAL A 156 18.31 6.96 5.98
N ASP A 157 17.66 7.43 4.91
CA ASP A 157 18.20 8.48 4.03
C ASP A 157 17.04 9.18 3.31
N GLU A 158 17.32 10.32 2.69
CA GLU A 158 16.41 11.08 1.86
C GLU A 158 16.80 11.10 0.38
N THR A 159 15.81 11.32 -0.48
CA THR A 159 16.09 11.59 -1.88
C THR A 159 15.00 12.43 -2.52
N TYR A 160 15.27 12.88 -3.73
CA TYR A 160 14.28 13.53 -4.57
C TYR A 160 13.67 12.54 -5.57
N MET A 161 12.35 12.39 -5.49
CA MET A 161 11.55 11.69 -6.49
C MET A 161 11.01 12.68 -7.53
N PHE A 162 11.10 12.36 -8.81
CA PHE A 162 10.58 13.23 -9.86
C PHE A 162 9.04 13.26 -9.86
N THR A 163 8.48 14.45 -9.75
CA THR A 163 7.04 14.76 -9.72
C THR A 163 6.77 16.04 -10.52
N GLY A 164 6.81 15.98 -11.86
CA GLY A 164 6.67 17.19 -12.68
C GLY A 164 6.68 16.90 -14.18
N LYS A 165 6.07 17.77 -14.98
CA LYS A 165 6.50 17.93 -16.39
C LYS A 165 7.73 18.84 -16.37
N LYS A 166 8.75 18.58 -17.20
CA LYS A 166 9.85 19.55 -17.41
C LYS A 166 9.20 20.89 -17.77
N LYS A 167 9.30 21.92 -16.94
CA LYS A 167 8.95 23.28 -17.39
C LYS A 167 9.96 23.66 -18.48
N LYS A 168 9.49 24.32 -19.55
CA LYS A 168 10.36 25.03 -20.49
C LYS A 168 11.24 26.01 -19.70
N LYS A 169 12.50 26.17 -20.11
CA LYS A 169 13.52 27.02 -19.47
C LYS A 169 12.97 28.44 -19.22
N GLY A 170 13.06 28.91 -17.98
CA GLY A 170 12.73 30.28 -17.56
C GLY A 170 13.32 30.57 -16.17
N ARG A 171 13.79 31.80 -15.95
CA ARG A 171 14.56 32.27 -14.77
C ARG A 171 13.67 32.46 -13.51
N GLY A 172 13.09 31.38 -13.00
CA GLY A 172 12.31 31.41 -11.76
C GLY A 172 12.54 30.17 -10.90
N LEU A 173 13.22 30.33 -9.77
CA LEU A 173 13.43 29.33 -8.70
C LEU A 173 12.15 29.09 -7.85
N LYS A 174 10.97 28.96 -8.46
CA LYS A 174 9.72 28.60 -7.76
C LYS A 174 8.93 27.54 -8.52
N GLY A 175 9.12 26.28 -8.11
CA GLY A 175 8.34 25.12 -8.55
C GLY A 175 9.23 23.92 -8.81
N THR A 176 9.78 23.31 -7.76
CA THR A 176 10.53 22.07 -7.88
C THR A 176 9.65 20.99 -8.52
N THR A 177 10.09 20.42 -9.64
CA THR A 177 9.53 19.22 -10.29
C THR A 177 9.86 17.94 -9.54
N LYS A 178 10.32 18.07 -8.29
CA LYS A 178 10.85 17.02 -7.45
C LYS A 178 10.15 17.08 -6.10
N THR A 179 9.79 15.91 -5.58
CA THR A 179 9.23 15.73 -4.24
C THR A 179 10.30 15.10 -3.37
N LEU A 180 10.62 15.76 -2.26
CA LEU A 180 11.52 15.22 -1.25
C LEU A 180 10.83 14.07 -0.53
N ILE A 181 11.53 12.96 -0.38
CA ILE A 181 11.06 11.77 0.31
C ILE A 181 12.15 11.31 1.27
N VAL A 182 11.75 10.76 2.40
CA VAL A 182 12.62 10.01 3.31
C VAL A 182 12.26 8.53 3.23
N CYS A 183 13.25 7.65 3.34
CA CYS A 183 13.09 6.20 3.32
C CYS A 183 13.82 5.56 4.49
N ALA A 184 13.20 4.55 5.11
CA ALA A 184 13.82 3.67 6.09
C ALA A 184 13.76 2.22 5.61
N VAL A 185 14.83 1.46 5.82
CA VAL A 185 14.96 0.06 5.39
C VAL A 185 15.55 -0.79 6.49
N GLU A 186 14.87 -1.86 6.87
CA GLU A 186 15.46 -2.85 7.78
C GLU A 186 16.62 -3.59 7.12
N CYS A 187 17.68 -3.77 7.90
CA CYS A 187 18.80 -4.64 7.59
C CYS A 187 18.54 -5.99 8.25
N VAL A 188 18.28 -7.01 7.42
CA VAL A 188 18.03 -8.38 7.90
C VAL A 188 19.10 -9.35 7.38
N PRO A 189 19.39 -10.46 8.06
CA PRO A 189 20.31 -11.47 7.55
C PRO A 189 19.92 -11.93 6.13
N GLY A 190 20.90 -11.95 5.24
CA GLY A 190 20.75 -12.38 3.85
C GLY A 190 20.80 -13.89 3.69
N ARG A 191 20.73 -14.34 2.44
CA ARG A 191 20.81 -15.78 2.10
C ARG A 191 22.24 -16.33 2.14
N LYS A 192 23.22 -15.46 1.88
CA LYS A 192 24.63 -15.78 1.97
C LYS A 192 25.14 -15.26 3.31
N GLU A 193 25.91 -16.07 4.00
CA GLU A 193 26.56 -15.69 5.26
C GLU A 193 27.42 -14.44 5.06
N GLY A 194 27.41 -13.54 6.05
CA GLY A 194 28.08 -12.24 5.96
C GLY A 194 27.36 -11.17 5.12
N TYR A 195 26.30 -11.50 4.38
CA TYR A 195 25.53 -10.52 3.62
C TYR A 195 24.21 -10.17 4.31
N ALA A 196 23.94 -8.89 4.54
CA ALA A 196 22.61 -8.44 4.95
C ALA A 196 21.76 -8.02 3.73
N ALA A 197 20.46 -8.28 3.80
CA ALA A 197 19.47 -8.00 2.78
C ALA A 197 18.44 -6.97 3.29
N SER A 198 17.66 -6.42 2.37
CA SER A 198 16.58 -5.49 2.71
C SER A 198 15.38 -6.23 3.33
N GLY A 199 14.93 -5.78 4.49
CA GLY A 199 13.72 -6.24 5.18
C GLY A 199 12.49 -5.44 4.78
N ARG A 200 11.71 -5.01 5.77
CA ARG A 200 10.53 -4.14 5.60
C ARG A 200 10.98 -2.70 5.37
N THR A 201 10.14 -1.93 4.68
CA THR A 201 10.51 -0.58 4.22
C THR A 201 9.44 0.46 4.54
N ARG A 202 9.85 1.72 4.72
CA ARG A 202 8.94 2.86 4.95
C ARG A 202 9.41 4.03 4.11
N MET A 203 8.49 4.77 3.50
CA MET A 203 8.81 6.04 2.83
C MET A 203 7.72 7.06 3.07
N ARG A 204 8.13 8.31 3.22
CA ARG A 204 7.24 9.44 3.46
C ARG A 204 7.64 10.63 2.60
N VAL A 205 6.67 11.29 1.99
CA VAL A 205 6.84 12.63 1.41
C VAL A 205 7.01 13.63 2.54
N ILE A 206 8.10 14.37 2.52
CA ILE A 206 8.40 15.43 3.50
C ILE A 206 8.52 16.79 2.82
N ASN A 207 8.36 17.86 3.60
CA ASN A 207 8.44 19.22 3.07
C ASN A 207 9.87 19.77 3.11
N SER A 208 10.66 19.36 4.10
CA SER A 208 12.08 19.70 4.26
C SER A 208 12.81 18.55 4.97
N ALA A 209 14.12 18.43 4.76
CA ALA A 209 15.01 17.50 5.48
C ALA A 209 15.54 18.17 6.76
N ASN A 210 14.66 18.72 7.59
CA ASN A 210 15.04 19.26 8.90
C ASN A 210 14.89 18.19 9.99
N ALA A 211 15.49 18.43 11.16
CA ALA A 211 15.46 17.53 12.31
C ALA A 211 14.03 17.11 12.67
N GLU A 212 13.13 18.08 12.84
CA GLU A 212 11.71 17.83 13.15
C GLU A 212 11.05 16.79 12.22
N ASN A 213 11.17 16.96 10.90
CA ASN A 213 10.53 16.03 9.95
C ASN A 213 11.19 14.65 9.94
N LEU A 214 12.51 14.59 10.09
CA LEU A 214 13.29 13.35 10.04
C LEU A 214 13.12 12.54 11.33
N GLU A 215 13.27 13.18 12.49
CA GLU A 215 13.04 12.57 13.81
C GLU A 215 11.60 12.08 13.94
N THR A 216 10.61 12.88 13.51
CA THR A 216 9.20 12.43 13.49
C THR A 216 9.02 11.20 12.59
N PHE A 217 9.66 11.17 11.42
CA PHE A 217 9.60 10.00 10.54
C PHE A 217 10.23 8.76 11.18
N VAL A 218 11.39 8.88 11.82
CA VAL A 218 12.06 7.76 12.49
C VAL A 218 11.21 7.29 13.67
N ASN A 219 10.73 8.19 14.54
CA ASN A 219 9.87 7.86 15.67
C ASN A 219 8.57 7.16 15.28
N ASP A 220 7.93 7.56 14.18
CA ASP A 220 6.69 6.93 13.72
C ASP A 220 6.91 5.50 13.22
N HIS A 221 8.11 5.17 12.77
CA HIS A 221 8.35 3.98 11.96
C HIS A 221 9.39 3.01 12.52
N VAL A 222 10.26 3.44 13.41
CA VAL A 222 11.37 2.67 13.96
C VAL A 222 11.16 2.47 15.46
N GLU A 223 11.44 1.26 15.94
CA GLU A 223 11.34 0.88 17.34
C GLU A 223 12.41 1.63 18.14
N ASN A 224 12.03 2.15 19.32
CA ASN A 224 12.97 2.82 20.21
C ASN A 224 14.07 1.81 20.64
N GLY A 225 15.31 2.25 20.76
CA GLY A 225 16.48 1.41 20.99
C GLY A 225 17.00 0.66 19.76
N ALA A 226 16.42 0.89 18.56
CA ALA A 226 17.01 0.39 17.32
C ALA A 226 18.28 1.17 16.94
N THR A 227 19.18 0.49 16.24
CA THR A 227 20.32 1.11 15.56
C THR A 227 19.87 1.75 14.25
N VAL A 228 20.18 3.03 14.08
CA VAL A 228 19.80 3.80 12.89
C VAL A 228 21.07 4.29 12.20
N HIS A 229 21.29 3.82 10.98
CA HIS A 229 22.36 4.27 10.11
C HIS A 229 21.86 5.37 9.18
N THR A 230 22.56 6.50 9.14
CA THR A 230 22.23 7.63 8.24
C THR A 230 23.48 8.13 7.56
N ASP A 231 23.34 9.07 6.63
CA ASP A 231 24.46 9.88 6.18
C ASP A 231 24.83 10.94 7.25
N GLY A 232 25.84 11.76 6.95
CA GLY A 232 26.32 12.83 7.80
C GLY A 232 25.41 14.07 7.84
N TRP A 233 24.16 13.96 7.42
CA TRP A 233 23.25 15.09 7.36
C TRP A 233 22.87 15.58 8.77
N LYS A 234 22.98 16.90 8.99
CA LYS A 234 22.72 17.54 10.29
C LYS A 234 21.31 17.29 10.83
N GLY A 235 20.35 16.99 9.96
CA GLY A 235 18.98 16.66 10.35
C GLY A 235 18.83 15.36 11.15
N TYR A 236 19.86 14.52 11.24
CA TYR A 236 19.83 13.28 12.03
C TYR A 236 20.54 13.38 13.38
N LEU A 237 21.18 14.51 13.71
CA LEU A 237 22.01 14.64 14.93
C LEU A 237 21.23 14.41 16.24
N GLY A 238 19.92 14.67 16.25
CA GLY A 238 19.05 14.47 17.42
C GLY A 238 18.58 13.04 17.63
N LEU A 239 18.91 12.08 16.75
CA LEU A 239 18.42 10.70 16.87
C LEU A 239 18.90 10.02 18.17
N SER A 240 20.13 10.29 18.61
CA SER A 240 20.67 9.74 19.87
C SER A 240 19.91 10.25 21.10
N SER A 241 19.53 11.54 21.12
CA SER A 241 18.86 12.14 22.28
C SER A 241 17.41 11.68 22.44
N ILE A 242 16.79 11.15 21.37
CA ILE A 242 15.40 10.64 21.39
C ILE A 242 15.33 9.11 21.50
N GLY A 243 16.44 8.43 21.82
CA GLY A 243 16.47 7.02 22.19
C GLY A 243 16.81 6.04 21.06
N PHE A 244 17.51 6.47 20.01
CA PHE A 244 18.06 5.56 18.99
C PHE A 244 19.57 5.43 19.13
N HIS A 245 20.13 4.27 18.77
CA HIS A 245 21.57 4.12 18.60
C HIS A 245 21.95 4.65 17.21
N HIS A 246 22.29 5.94 17.12
CA HIS A 246 22.57 6.59 15.84
C HIS A 246 24.02 6.37 15.40
N ILE A 247 24.20 5.90 14.16
CA ILE A 247 25.50 5.70 13.52
C ILE A 247 25.51 6.53 12.22
N PRO A 248 26.07 7.75 12.23
CA PRO A 248 26.23 8.56 11.03
C PRO A 248 27.40 8.05 10.19
N HIS A 249 27.20 8.02 8.87
CA HIS A 249 28.21 7.69 7.88
C HIS A 249 28.57 8.92 7.04
N PHE A 250 29.85 9.08 6.70
CA PHE A 250 30.36 10.27 6.01
C PHE A 250 31.01 9.89 4.66
N PRO A 251 30.18 9.45 3.68
CA PRO A 251 30.70 8.97 2.41
C PRO A 251 31.33 10.11 1.62
N GLN A 252 32.54 9.87 1.09
CA GLN A 252 33.30 10.87 0.34
C GLN A 252 32.91 10.89 -1.14
N THR A 253 32.43 9.76 -1.66
CA THR A 253 32.01 9.61 -3.05
C THR A 253 30.61 8.98 -3.18
N PRO A 254 29.94 9.12 -4.34
CA PRO A 254 28.69 8.38 -4.60
C PRO A 254 28.85 6.86 -4.54
N LYS A 255 30.07 6.34 -4.73
CA LYS A 255 30.36 4.91 -4.59
C LYS A 255 30.36 4.51 -3.12
N ASP A 256 30.90 5.34 -2.26
CA ASP A 256 30.94 5.12 -0.80
C ASP A 256 29.53 5.15 -0.22
N GLN A 257 28.67 6.06 -0.69
CA GLN A 257 27.24 6.07 -0.34
C GLN A 257 26.58 4.70 -0.59
N LEU A 258 26.86 4.10 -1.76
CA LEU A 258 26.33 2.78 -2.11
C LEU A 258 26.91 1.63 -1.29
N LEU A 259 28.04 1.82 -0.62
CA LEU A 259 28.70 0.81 0.22
C LEU A 259 28.26 0.95 1.69
N GLU A 260 28.09 2.18 2.18
CA GLU A 260 27.74 2.51 3.56
C GLU A 260 26.23 2.38 3.82
N LEU A 261 25.39 2.83 2.87
CA LEU A 261 23.91 2.74 2.94
C LEU A 261 23.31 1.99 1.74
N PRO A 262 23.75 0.74 1.46
CA PRO A 262 23.48 0.04 0.21
C PRO A 262 21.98 -0.24 -0.04
N ARG A 263 21.17 -0.41 1.01
CA ARG A 263 19.80 -0.90 0.89
C ARG A 263 18.86 0.25 0.58
N VAL A 264 19.02 1.39 1.25
CA VAL A 264 18.21 2.58 0.99
C VAL A 264 18.52 3.18 -0.38
N HIS A 265 19.79 3.27 -0.78
CA HIS A 265 20.14 3.77 -2.12
C HIS A 265 19.70 2.84 -3.25
N ARG A 266 19.75 1.50 -3.05
CA ARG A 266 19.20 0.54 -4.02
C ARG A 266 17.69 0.72 -4.18
N LEU A 267 16.96 0.97 -3.09
CA LEU A 267 15.53 1.29 -3.16
C LEU A 267 15.27 2.59 -3.90
N PHE A 268 16.08 3.62 -3.70
CA PHE A 268 15.96 4.87 -4.46
C PHE A 268 16.19 4.67 -5.96
N GLY A 269 17.18 3.86 -6.35
CA GLY A 269 17.39 3.47 -7.75
C GLY A 269 16.15 2.76 -8.32
N ASN A 270 15.64 1.77 -7.61
CA ASN A 270 14.45 1.02 -8.00
C ASN A 270 13.19 1.91 -8.12
N LEU A 271 12.99 2.82 -7.17
CA LEU A 271 11.88 3.77 -7.17
C LEU A 271 11.97 4.72 -8.37
N LYS A 272 13.16 5.32 -8.61
CA LYS A 272 13.38 6.22 -9.74
C LYS A 272 13.15 5.52 -11.07
N SER A 273 13.62 4.27 -11.21
CA SER A 273 13.38 3.42 -12.38
C SER A 273 11.88 3.14 -12.57
N TRP A 274 11.19 2.67 -11.53
CA TRP A 274 9.75 2.39 -11.57
C TRP A 274 8.93 3.62 -11.96
N MET A 275 9.24 4.79 -11.40
CA MET A 275 8.58 6.04 -11.73
C MET A 275 8.81 6.44 -13.20
N LYS A 276 10.04 6.31 -13.69
CA LYS A 276 10.41 6.64 -15.08
C LYS A 276 9.71 5.73 -16.09
N HIS A 277 9.68 4.42 -15.83
CA HIS A 277 9.24 3.43 -16.79
C HIS A 277 7.73 3.14 -16.72
N THR A 278 7.13 3.08 -15.53
CA THR A 278 5.72 2.70 -15.37
C THR A 278 4.77 3.89 -15.37
N HIS A 279 5.10 4.95 -14.64
CA HIS A 279 4.14 6.04 -14.38
C HIS A 279 4.43 7.31 -15.17
N LYS A 280 5.69 7.55 -15.55
CA LYS A 280 6.22 8.74 -16.24
C LYS A 280 6.02 10.07 -15.50
N TYR A 281 4.82 10.32 -14.97
CA TYR A 281 4.43 11.51 -14.22
C TYR A 281 3.52 11.15 -13.04
N VAL A 282 3.84 11.74 -11.88
CA VAL A 282 2.98 11.74 -10.69
C VAL A 282 2.99 13.15 -10.10
N SER A 283 1.81 13.70 -9.81
CA SER A 283 1.70 14.98 -9.11
C SER A 283 2.14 14.82 -7.64
N ARG A 284 2.77 15.84 -7.05
CA ARG A 284 3.12 15.86 -5.61
C ARG A 284 1.94 15.48 -4.70
N LYS A 285 0.72 15.92 -5.04
CA LYS A 285 -0.52 15.58 -4.31
C LYS A 285 -0.75 14.08 -4.13
N HIS A 286 -0.37 13.27 -5.12
CA HIS A 286 -0.59 11.82 -5.12
C HIS A 286 0.69 11.03 -4.82
N ALA A 287 1.84 11.71 -4.70
CA ALA A 287 3.15 11.07 -4.53
C ALA A 287 3.16 10.01 -3.42
N GLN A 288 2.58 10.31 -2.25
CA GLN A 288 2.53 9.36 -1.14
C GLN A 288 1.79 8.06 -1.49
N ASN A 289 0.70 8.12 -2.27
CA ASN A 289 -0.02 6.91 -2.68
C ASN A 289 0.83 6.01 -3.58
N TYR A 290 1.70 6.60 -4.42
CA TYR A 290 2.63 5.84 -5.25
C TYR A 290 3.78 5.26 -4.44
N LEU A 291 4.32 6.00 -3.46
CA LEU A 291 5.29 5.44 -2.51
C LEU A 291 4.69 4.26 -1.74
N ASN A 292 3.43 4.38 -1.30
CA ASN A 292 2.73 3.32 -0.60
C ASN A 292 2.58 2.05 -1.46
N GLU A 293 2.27 2.19 -2.75
CA GLU A 293 2.26 1.06 -3.70
C GLU A 293 3.64 0.42 -3.82
N PHE A 294 4.66 1.24 -4.04
CA PHE A 294 6.04 0.78 -4.22
C PHE A 294 6.52 -0.01 -3.00
N ILE A 295 6.34 0.53 -1.80
CA ILE A 295 6.67 -0.12 -0.52
C ILE A 295 5.87 -1.42 -0.37
N PHE A 296 4.56 -1.39 -0.58
CA PHE A 296 3.71 -2.56 -0.41
C PHE A 296 4.18 -3.73 -1.27
N ARG A 297 4.46 -3.46 -2.55
CA ARG A 297 4.93 -4.47 -3.51
C ARG A 297 6.35 -4.91 -3.21
N PHE A 298 7.21 -4.00 -2.75
CA PHE A 298 8.55 -4.36 -2.31
C PHE A 298 8.49 -5.27 -1.08
N ASP A 299 7.77 -4.91 -0.03
CA ASP A 299 7.66 -5.69 1.20
C ASP A 299 7.01 -7.06 0.94
N ALA A 300 6.03 -7.13 0.02
CA ALA A 300 5.34 -8.38 -0.35
C ALA A 300 6.00 -9.15 -1.51
N ARG A 301 7.19 -8.75 -1.98
CA ARG A 301 7.84 -9.30 -3.20
C ARG A 301 8.08 -10.80 -3.21
N ARG A 302 7.99 -11.46 -2.05
CA ARG A 302 8.16 -12.91 -1.89
C ARG A 302 6.85 -13.68 -1.83
N ASP A 303 5.72 -12.99 -1.69
CA ASP A 303 4.39 -13.60 -1.69
C ASP A 303 3.38 -12.68 -2.39
N PRO A 304 3.42 -12.65 -3.74
CA PRO A 304 2.51 -11.81 -4.52
C PRO A 304 1.02 -12.18 -4.36
N LEU A 305 0.72 -13.45 -4.06
CA LEU A 305 -0.65 -13.93 -3.86
C LEU A 305 -1.20 -13.50 -2.51
N GLY A 306 -0.40 -13.59 -1.45
CA GLY A 306 -0.76 -13.00 -0.17
C GLY A 306 -0.95 -11.49 -0.28
N ALA A 307 -0.15 -10.81 -1.11
CA ALA A 307 -0.34 -9.38 -1.41
C ALA A 307 -1.72 -9.11 -2.05
N PHE A 308 -2.08 -9.88 -3.08
CA PHE A 308 -3.40 -9.81 -3.71
C PHE A 308 -4.54 -10.00 -2.70
N ASN A 309 -4.47 -11.06 -1.88
CA ASN A 309 -5.47 -11.35 -0.86
C ASN A 309 -5.60 -10.21 0.15
N TYR A 310 -4.46 -9.67 0.61
CA TYR A 310 -4.44 -8.56 1.53
C TYR A 310 -5.16 -7.33 0.94
N VAL A 311 -4.89 -6.99 -0.33
CA VAL A 311 -5.56 -5.87 -0.99
C VAL A 311 -7.07 -6.10 -1.11
N LEU A 312 -7.50 -7.31 -1.49
CA LEU A 312 -8.92 -7.64 -1.56
C LEU A 312 -9.62 -7.59 -0.19
N TYR A 313 -8.97 -8.11 0.85
CA TYR A 313 -9.49 -8.06 2.21
C TYR A 313 -9.67 -6.61 2.66
N ASN A 314 -8.68 -5.74 2.46
CA ASN A 314 -8.82 -4.33 2.82
C ASN A 314 -9.80 -3.57 1.91
N ALA A 315 -9.94 -3.99 0.64
CA ALA A 315 -10.89 -3.42 -0.29
C ALA A 315 -12.35 -3.50 0.21
N VAL A 316 -12.69 -4.51 1.02
CA VAL A 316 -14.05 -4.71 1.59
C VAL A 316 -14.26 -4.10 2.97
N LEU A 317 -13.18 -3.66 3.64
CA LEU A 317 -13.23 -3.07 4.98
C LEU A 317 -13.07 -1.55 5.00
N VAL A 318 -12.46 -0.97 3.96
CA VAL A 318 -12.19 0.47 3.91
C VAL A 318 -13.23 1.20 3.05
N LYS A 319 -13.90 2.19 3.65
CA LYS A 319 -14.78 3.11 2.91
C LYS A 319 -13.95 4.01 1.97
N PRO A 320 -14.26 4.08 0.66
CA PRO A 320 -13.43 4.84 -0.26
C PRO A 320 -13.75 6.33 -0.25
N ARG A 321 -12.77 7.09 -0.73
CA ARG A 321 -12.99 8.44 -1.25
C ARG A 321 -13.55 8.36 -2.68
N ILE A 322 -14.48 9.27 -3.02
CA ILE A 322 -15.02 9.42 -4.37
C ILE A 322 -14.08 10.27 -5.25
N TYR A 323 -14.18 10.14 -6.58
CA TYR A 323 -13.30 10.81 -7.56
C TYR A 323 -13.07 12.31 -7.27
N SER A 324 -14.14 13.05 -6.99
CA SER A 324 -14.08 14.49 -6.68
C SER A 324 -13.16 14.82 -5.50
N LYS A 325 -13.05 13.93 -4.50
CA LYS A 325 -12.11 14.08 -3.38
C LYS A 325 -10.64 13.88 -3.79
N PHE A 326 -10.36 13.12 -4.85
CA PHE A 326 -9.01 12.98 -5.40
C PHE A 326 -8.62 14.18 -6.27
N VAL A 327 -9.56 14.86 -6.90
CA VAL A 327 -9.28 15.97 -7.85
C VAL A 327 -9.29 17.34 -7.18
N ARG A 328 -10.12 17.57 -6.14
CA ARG A 328 -10.25 18.90 -5.48
C ARG A 328 -8.90 19.48 -5.02
N LYS A 329 -8.57 20.70 -5.45
CA LYS A 329 -7.37 21.45 -5.00
C LYS A 329 -7.53 21.77 -3.51
N GLY A 330 -6.59 21.32 -2.66
CA GLY A 330 -6.63 21.55 -1.21
C GLY A 330 -5.28 21.25 -0.56
N LYS A 331 -4.98 21.93 0.56
CA LYS A 331 -3.72 21.82 1.31
C LYS A 331 -3.42 20.36 1.67
N LEU A 332 -2.15 19.98 1.55
CA LEU A 332 -1.61 18.67 1.93
C LEU A 332 -2.05 18.33 3.36
N ARG A 333 -2.91 17.32 3.52
CA ARG A 333 -3.04 16.61 4.79
C ARG A 333 -2.39 15.25 4.57
N TYR A 334 -1.25 15.03 5.21
CA TYR A 334 -0.78 13.69 5.48
C TYR A 334 -1.94 12.95 6.16
N VAL A 335 -2.52 11.98 5.45
CA VAL A 335 -3.50 11.09 6.06
C VAL A 335 -2.67 9.99 6.67
N ASN A 336 -2.37 10.14 7.96
CA ASN A 336 -1.70 9.11 8.72
C ASN A 336 -2.44 7.78 8.49
N PRO A 337 -1.77 6.69 8.09
CA PRO A 337 -2.38 5.37 8.04
C PRO A 337 -3.11 5.00 9.35
N LEU A 338 -2.64 5.52 10.49
CA LEU A 338 -3.28 5.41 11.81
C LEU A 338 -4.60 6.20 11.91
N SER A 339 -4.86 7.20 11.07
CA SER A 339 -6.17 7.88 11.02
C SER A 339 -7.27 6.98 10.44
N TYR A 340 -6.91 6.00 9.60
CA TYR A 340 -7.84 4.92 9.23
C TYR A 340 -8.17 4.03 10.41
N GLU A 341 -7.30 3.95 11.43
CA GLU A 341 -7.56 3.19 12.65
C GLU A 341 -8.63 3.85 13.52
N ALA A 342 -8.63 5.17 13.65
CA ALA A 342 -9.70 5.88 14.35
C ALA A 342 -11.06 5.67 13.66
N GLU A 343 -11.09 5.72 12.32
CA GLU A 343 -12.29 5.38 11.54
C GLU A 343 -12.66 3.88 11.63
N ARG A 344 -11.68 2.97 11.61
CA ARG A 344 -11.87 1.51 11.74
C ARG A 344 -12.35 1.10 13.13
N ARG A 345 -11.78 1.66 14.21
CA ARG A 345 -12.22 1.45 15.60
C ARG A 345 -13.62 2.03 15.80
N LYS A 346 -13.93 3.20 15.22
CA LYS A 346 -15.30 3.74 15.21
C LYS A 346 -16.28 2.85 14.42
N MET A 347 -15.86 2.22 13.31
CA MET A 347 -16.71 1.27 12.58
C MET A 347 -16.93 -0.05 13.32
N MET A 348 -15.90 -0.59 13.98
CA MET A 348 -16.02 -1.81 14.79
C MET A 348 -16.83 -1.56 16.07
N ARG A 349 -16.75 -0.35 16.66
CA ARG A 349 -17.57 0.09 17.81
C ARG A 349 -18.97 0.56 17.42
N GLY A 350 -19.21 0.88 16.15
CA GLY A 350 -20.50 1.31 15.61
C GLY A 350 -21.45 0.16 15.25
N ILE A 351 -20.99 -1.08 15.38
CA ILE A 351 -21.84 -2.27 15.47
C ILE A 351 -22.33 -2.29 16.92
N LYS A 352 -23.45 -1.61 17.21
CA LYS A 352 -24.17 -1.84 18.46
C LYS A 352 -24.55 -3.33 18.50
N ILE A 353 -24.20 -3.98 19.62
CA ILE A 353 -24.57 -5.36 19.97
C ILE A 353 -26.09 -5.51 19.89
#